data_AF-A0A5S4FC15-F1
#
_entry.id   AF-A0A5S4FC15-F1
#
_cell.length_a   1.000
_cell.length_b   1.000
_cell.length_c   1.000
_cell.angle_alpha   90.00
_cell.angle_beta   90.00
_cell.angle_gamma   90.00
#
_symmetry.space_group_name_H-M   'P 1'
#
loop_
_entity.id
_entity.type
_entity.pdbx_description
1 polymer ?
#
loop_
_entity_poly.entity_id
_entity_poly.type
_entity_poly.pdbx_seq_one_letter_code
_entity_poly.pdbx_strand_id
1 'polypeptide(L)'
;MAFTPAANHAEALAGYPSALAAEPIEPGRRQPDTLLAAEEETAIQTWLASIGENDTSMIVEVIEWCRHDDGARAYYLGRAKAIADDDRRCCSQCGNLRGGVCVVARPGGRVSAIVGYRPTSPGVLQRCAGYAPNDSRD
;
A
#
# COMPACT_ATOMS: atom_id res chain seq x y z
N MET A 1 10.48 26.30 -9.51
CA MET A 1 11.38 26.14 -10.68
C MET A 1 11.82 27.53 -11.12
N ALA A 2 13.10 27.70 -11.45
CA ALA A 2 13.61 28.90 -12.11
C ALA A 2 14.34 28.44 -13.38
N PHE A 3 14.05 29.10 -14.50
CA PHE A 3 14.76 28.84 -15.75
C PHE A 3 16.08 29.62 -15.75
N THR A 4 17.16 28.99 -16.24
CA THR A 4 18.46 29.65 -16.41
C THR A 4 18.95 29.45 -17.84
N PRO A 5 19.12 30.52 -18.64
CA PRO A 5 18.89 31.93 -18.30
C PRO A 5 17.41 32.23 -17.99
N ALA A 6 17.16 33.36 -17.33
CA ALA A 6 15.80 33.80 -17.01
C ALA A 6 15.00 33.92 -18.31
N ALA A 7 13.97 33.09 -18.44
CA ALA A 7 13.08 33.07 -19.58
C ALA A 7 11.69 33.55 -19.13
N ASN A 8 11.06 34.39 -19.94
CA ASN A 8 9.67 34.74 -19.76
C ASN A 8 8.75 33.59 -20.21
N HIS A 9 7.46 33.68 -19.88
CA HIS A 9 6.48 32.63 -20.18
C HIS A 9 6.41 32.26 -21.68
N ALA A 10 6.55 33.23 -22.58
CA ALA A 10 6.52 32.98 -24.02
C ALA A 10 7.79 32.27 -24.50
N GLU A 11 8.96 32.64 -23.98
CA GLU A 11 10.25 31.98 -24.28
C GLU A 11 10.26 30.53 -23.78
N ALA A 12 9.67 30.27 -22.61
CA ALA A 12 9.53 28.93 -22.08
C ALA A 12 8.63 28.06 -22.98
N LEU A 13 7.47 28.56 -23.41
CA LEU A 13 6.56 27.82 -24.30
C LEU A 13 7.18 27.55 -25.68
N ALA A 14 7.94 28.51 -26.22
CA ALA A 14 8.65 28.33 -27.49
C ALA A 14 9.71 27.22 -27.43
N GLY A 15 10.35 27.01 -26.26
CA GLY A 15 11.33 25.95 -26.04
C GLY A 15 10.71 24.54 -25.91
N TYR A 16 9.43 24.45 -25.56
CA TYR A 16 8.72 23.18 -25.37
C TYR A 16 7.42 23.14 -26.18
N PRO A 17 7.49 23.13 -27.53
CA PRO A 17 6.32 23.21 -28.40
C PRO A 17 5.38 22.00 -28.30
N SER A 18 5.84 20.89 -27.72
CA SER A 18 5.04 19.69 -27.44
C SER A 18 4.55 19.62 -25.98
N ALA A 19 4.82 20.62 -25.15
CA ALA A 19 4.28 20.65 -23.79
C ALA A 19 2.77 20.90 -23.83
N LEU A 20 2.02 19.97 -23.25
CA LEU A 20 0.59 20.15 -23.01
C LEU A 20 0.42 20.95 -21.72
N ALA A 21 -0.51 21.90 -21.71
CA ALA A 21 -0.90 22.56 -20.48
C ALA A 21 -1.41 21.49 -19.51
N ALA A 22 -0.96 21.53 -18.25
CA ALA A 22 -1.59 20.73 -17.22
C ALA A 22 -3.03 21.23 -17.10
N GLU A 23 -4.00 20.34 -17.27
CA GLU A 23 -5.39 20.63 -16.95
C GLU A 23 -5.45 21.14 -15.50
N PRO A 24 -6.11 22.27 -15.22
CA PRO A 24 -6.38 22.67 -13.86
C PRO A 24 -7.04 21.50 -13.14
N ILE A 25 -6.54 21.13 -11.96
CA ILE A 25 -7.28 20.22 -11.09
C ILE A 25 -8.56 20.97 -10.74
N GLU A 26 -9.67 20.63 -11.40
CA GLU A 26 -10.98 21.23 -11.20
C GLU A 26 -11.32 21.19 -9.69
N PRO A 27 -11.39 22.34 -9.00
CA PRO A 27 -11.79 22.37 -7.61
C PRO A 27 -13.31 22.20 -7.54
N GLY A 28 -13.74 20.95 -7.69
CA GLY A 28 -15.10 20.52 -7.40
C GLY A 28 -15.85 19.80 -8.52
N ARG A 29 -15.47 18.56 -8.85
CA ARG A 29 -16.47 17.55 -9.28
C ARG A 29 -17.34 17.16 -8.07
N ARG A 30 -18.22 18.10 -7.72
CA ARG A 30 -19.23 18.17 -6.64
C ARG A 30 -20.39 17.19 -6.94
N GLN A 31 -21.02 16.46 -6.03
CA GLN A 31 -21.22 16.60 -4.57
C GLN A 31 -21.32 15.20 -3.91
N PRO A 32 -20.97 15.05 -2.62
CA PRO A 32 -21.39 13.90 -1.82
C PRO A 32 -22.88 13.97 -1.47
N ASP A 33 -23.54 12.81 -1.51
CA ASP A 33 -24.57 12.50 -0.50
C ASP A 33 -24.53 11.03 -0.05
N THR A 34 -23.48 10.29 -0.43
CA THR A 34 -23.24 8.95 0.13
C THR A 34 -22.23 9.10 1.25
N LEU A 35 -22.68 8.98 2.50
CA LEU A 35 -21.80 8.84 3.65
C LEU A 35 -20.78 7.74 3.34
N LEU A 36 -19.49 8.08 3.43
CA LEU A 36 -18.43 7.07 3.45
C LEU A 36 -18.76 6.11 4.59
N ALA A 37 -18.92 4.82 4.29
CA ALA A 37 -19.30 3.86 5.31
C ALA A 37 -18.18 3.78 6.36
N ALA A 38 -18.53 3.56 7.63
CA ALA A 38 -17.53 3.45 8.70
C ALA A 38 -16.48 2.37 8.42
N GLU A 39 -16.89 1.28 7.74
CA GLU A 39 -16.01 0.20 7.30
C GLU A 39 -15.01 0.66 6.23
N GLU A 40 -15.43 1.49 5.29
CA GLU A 40 -14.58 2.08 4.26
C GLU A 40 -13.58 3.07 4.87
N GLU A 41 -14.03 3.93 5.78
CA GLU A 41 -13.15 4.85 6.51
C GLU A 41 -12.09 4.08 7.30
N THR A 42 -12.50 3.03 8.02
CA THR A 42 -11.59 2.16 8.78
C THR A 42 -10.59 1.45 7.87
N ALA A 43 -11.03 0.98 6.70
CA ALA A 43 -10.16 0.32 5.73
C ALA A 43 -9.10 1.27 5.17
N ILE A 44 -9.49 2.52 4.84
CA ILE A 44 -8.57 3.56 4.37
C ILE A 44 -7.57 3.94 5.46
N GLN A 45 -8.03 4.16 6.70
CA GLN A 45 -7.16 4.47 7.85
C GLN A 45 -6.15 3.34 8.11
N THR A 46 -6.60 2.09 8.11
CA THR A 46 -5.74 0.91 8.30
C THR A 46 -4.66 0.84 7.21
N TRP A 47 -5.04 1.12 5.97
CA TRP A 47 -4.11 1.14 4.86
C TRP A 47 -3.09 2.28 4.98
N LEU A 48 -3.52 3.49 5.34
CA LEU A 48 -2.62 4.63 5.57
C LEU A 48 -1.60 4.32 6.67
N ALA A 49 -2.04 3.78 7.80
CA ALA A 49 -1.15 3.36 8.89
C ALA A 49 -0.13 2.31 8.42
N SER A 50 -0.53 1.39 7.54
CA SER A 50 0.35 0.34 7.00
C SER A 50 1.51 0.88 6.14
N ILE A 51 1.34 2.04 5.52
CA ILE A 51 2.41 2.72 4.75
C ILE A 51 3.18 3.74 5.59
N GLY A 52 2.89 3.81 6.90
CA GLY A 52 3.53 4.73 7.84
C GLY A 52 2.84 6.08 7.99
N GLU A 53 1.72 6.31 7.29
CA GLU A 53 0.94 7.53 7.44
C GLU A 53 0.13 7.46 8.74
N ASN A 54 0.55 8.26 9.71
CA ASN A 54 -0.09 8.37 11.04
C ASN A 54 -0.39 9.84 11.40
N ASP A 55 -0.09 10.79 10.51
CA ASP A 55 -0.42 12.19 10.72
C ASP A 55 -1.93 12.35 10.63
N THR A 56 -2.54 12.70 11.76
CA THR A 56 -3.98 12.86 11.87
C THR A 56 -4.51 13.94 10.94
N SER A 57 -3.74 15.00 10.66
CA SER A 57 -4.16 16.07 9.74
C SER A 57 -4.25 15.53 8.32
N MET A 58 -3.21 14.81 7.88
CA MET A 58 -3.18 14.20 6.54
C MET A 58 -4.27 13.14 6.39
N ILE A 59 -4.51 12.33 7.43
CA ILE A 59 -5.58 11.32 7.43
C ILE A 59 -6.95 12.00 7.28
N VAL A 60 -7.22 13.06 8.04
CA VAL A 60 -8.50 13.79 7.96
C VAL A 60 -8.70 14.39 6.57
N GLU A 61 -7.67 14.98 5.97
CA GLU A 61 -7.74 15.52 4.60
C GLU A 61 -8.05 14.44 3.56
N VAL A 62 -7.39 13.28 3.64
CA VAL A 62 -7.65 12.15 2.75
C VAL A 62 -9.08 11.65 2.91
N ILE A 63 -9.57 11.48 4.13
CA ILE A 63 -10.93 11.03 4.40
C ILE A 63 -11.95 12.06 3.89
N GLU A 64 -11.72 13.35 4.14
CA GLU A 64 -12.59 14.41 3.66
C GLU A 64 -12.64 14.46 2.13
N TRP A 65 -11.49 14.29 1.48
CA TRP A 65 -11.44 14.19 0.03
C TRP A 65 -12.19 12.96 -0.50
N CYS A 66 -12.03 11.79 0.14
CA CYS A 66 -12.79 10.58 -0.22
C CYS A 66 -14.30 10.74 -0.05
N ARG A 67 -14.76 11.59 0.87
CA ARG A 67 -16.19 11.91 0.99
C ARG A 67 -16.69 12.69 -0.23
N HIS A 68 -15.86 13.55 -0.81
CA HIS A 68 -16.27 14.50 -1.84
C HIS A 68 -15.92 14.08 -3.27
N ASP A 69 -15.07 13.06 -3.45
CA ASP A 69 -14.54 12.64 -4.73
C ASP A 69 -14.59 11.11 -4.86
N ASP A 70 -15.46 10.61 -5.75
CA ASP A 70 -15.60 9.18 -6.03
C ASP A 70 -14.33 8.55 -6.61
N GLY A 71 -13.53 9.32 -7.36
CA GLY A 71 -12.26 8.86 -7.91
C GLY A 71 -11.22 8.66 -6.81
N ALA A 72 -11.13 9.61 -5.88
CA ALA A 72 -10.32 9.47 -4.67
C ALA A 72 -10.79 8.27 -3.85
N ARG A 73 -12.10 8.17 -3.55
CA ARG A 73 -12.68 7.04 -2.82
C ARG A 73 -12.33 5.71 -3.45
N ALA A 74 -12.54 5.56 -4.77
CA ALA A 74 -12.23 4.33 -5.50
C ALA A 74 -10.73 3.99 -5.45
N TYR A 75 -9.85 5.00 -5.57
CA TYR A 75 -8.42 4.81 -5.46
C TYR A 75 -8.02 4.29 -4.08
N TYR A 76 -8.40 4.98 -3.00
CA TYR A 76 -8.02 4.63 -1.64
C TYR A 76 -8.61 3.28 -1.21
N LEU A 77 -9.86 2.99 -1.57
CA LEU A 77 -10.46 1.67 -1.34
C LEU A 77 -9.78 0.56 -2.14
N GLY A 78 -9.38 0.83 -3.39
CA GLY A 78 -8.61 -0.13 -4.18
C GLY A 78 -7.27 -0.49 -3.53
N ARG A 79 -6.58 0.51 -2.96
CA ARG A 79 -5.33 0.29 -2.22
C ARG A 79 -5.56 -0.44 -0.90
N ALA A 80 -6.61 -0.08 -0.16
CA ALA A 80 -6.97 -0.77 1.09
C ALA A 80 -7.37 -2.23 0.86
N LYS A 81 -8.07 -2.54 -0.23
CA LYS A 81 -8.39 -3.93 -0.59
C LYS A 81 -7.13 -4.75 -0.91
N ALA A 82 -6.17 -4.16 -1.63
CA ALA A 82 -4.94 -4.86 -2.02
C ALA A 82 -4.11 -5.35 -0.82
N ILE A 83 -4.16 -4.66 0.33
CA ILE A 83 -3.50 -5.13 1.56
C ILE A 83 -4.32 -6.18 2.31
N ALA A 84 -5.66 -6.11 2.25
CA ALA A 84 -6.52 -7.11 2.87
C ALA A 84 -6.36 -8.49 2.20
N ASP A 85 -6.15 -8.49 0.88
CA ASP A 85 -5.88 -9.69 0.08
C ASP A 85 -4.40 -10.13 0.11
N ASP A 86 -3.53 -9.42 0.84
CA ASP A 86 -2.13 -9.79 0.96
C ASP A 86 -1.97 -10.98 1.91
N ASP A 87 -1.76 -12.17 1.34
CA ASP A 87 -1.54 -13.41 2.08
C ASP A 87 -0.09 -13.65 2.53
N ARG A 88 0.83 -12.69 2.28
CA ARG A 88 2.22 -12.80 2.73
C ARG A 88 2.29 -12.81 4.25
N ARG A 89 3.15 -13.65 4.82
CA ARG A 89 3.35 -13.80 6.27
C ARG A 89 4.84 -13.86 6.60
N CYS A 90 5.20 -13.55 7.83
CA CYS A 90 6.58 -13.71 8.30
C CYS A 90 6.82 -15.16 8.74
N CYS A 91 7.99 -15.73 8.43
CA CYS A 91 8.35 -17.05 8.94
C CYS A 91 8.42 -17.07 10.48
N SER A 92 8.72 -15.93 11.12
CA SER A 92 8.70 -15.78 12.59
C SER A 92 7.31 -16.01 13.19
N GLN A 93 6.24 -15.82 12.43
CA GLN A 93 4.85 -16.06 12.85
C GLN A 93 4.38 -17.50 12.57
N CYS A 94 5.23 -18.34 11.99
CA CYS A 94 4.87 -19.68 11.54
C CYS A 94 5.24 -20.72 12.61
N GLY A 95 4.29 -21.53 13.07
CA GLY A 95 4.53 -22.62 14.02
C GLY A 95 5.46 -23.73 13.49
N ASN A 96 5.73 -23.75 12.19
CA ASN A 96 6.71 -24.64 11.56
C ASN A 96 8.16 -24.12 11.66
N LEU A 97 8.39 -22.88 12.11
CA LEU A 97 9.73 -22.37 12.36
C LEU A 97 10.17 -22.74 13.78
N ARG A 98 11.07 -23.73 13.91
CA ARG A 98 11.59 -24.17 15.21
C ARG A 98 13.09 -23.98 15.28
N GLY A 99 13.58 -23.22 16.25
CA GLY A 99 15.01 -22.92 16.39
C GLY A 99 15.63 -22.26 15.15
N GLY A 100 14.83 -21.48 14.40
CA GLY A 100 15.23 -20.86 13.13
C GLY A 100 15.23 -21.79 11.92
N VAL A 101 14.77 -23.04 12.04
CA VAL A 101 14.69 -24.03 10.97
C VAL A 101 13.23 -24.27 10.59
N CYS A 102 12.92 -24.29 9.29
CA CYS A 102 11.63 -24.73 8.80
C CYS A 102 11.54 -26.26 8.85
N VAL A 103 10.74 -26.81 9.77
CA VAL A 103 10.70 -28.27 10.01
C VAL A 103 9.93 -29.05 8.96
N VAL A 104 9.15 -28.36 8.11
CA VAL A 104 8.35 -28.97 7.04
C VAL A 104 9.00 -28.84 5.66
N ALA A 105 10.14 -28.16 5.56
CA ALA A 105 10.88 -27.98 4.32
C ALA A 105 11.48 -29.30 3.85
N ARG A 106 11.17 -29.69 2.60
CA ARG A 106 11.75 -30.85 1.93
C ARG A 106 11.71 -30.67 0.41
N PRO A 107 12.69 -31.18 -0.35
CA PRO A 107 12.68 -31.09 -1.80
C PRO A 107 11.39 -31.69 -2.39
N GLY A 108 10.71 -30.95 -3.26
CA GLY A 108 9.44 -31.37 -3.87
C GLY A 108 8.23 -31.39 -2.92
N GLY A 109 8.39 -30.94 -1.67
CA GLY A 109 7.30 -30.83 -0.70
C GLY A 109 6.51 -29.53 -0.81
N ARG A 110 5.49 -29.38 0.05
CA ARG A 110 4.66 -28.16 0.17
C ARG A 110 5.48 -26.91 0.46
N VAL A 111 6.56 -27.05 1.22
CA VAL A 111 7.65 -26.08 1.31
C VAL A 111 8.85 -26.68 0.59
N SER A 112 8.96 -26.40 -0.71
CA SER A 112 10.01 -26.97 -1.56
C SER A 112 11.34 -26.25 -1.33
N ALA A 113 12.08 -26.70 -0.33
CA ALA A 113 13.42 -26.24 0.01
C ALA A 113 14.25 -27.41 0.56
N ILE A 114 15.55 -27.20 0.79
CA ILE A 114 16.41 -28.22 1.40
C ILE A 114 15.92 -28.59 2.82
N VAL A 115 16.13 -29.84 3.23
CA VAL A 115 15.89 -30.24 4.62
C VAL A 115 16.82 -29.43 5.52
N GLY A 116 16.28 -28.89 6.62
CA GLY A 116 17.04 -27.99 7.50
C GLY A 116 17.10 -26.54 7.00
N TYR A 117 16.28 -26.18 6.00
CA TYR A 117 16.19 -24.81 5.49
C TYR A 117 15.99 -23.78 6.62
N ARG A 118 16.87 -22.77 6.64
CA ARG A 118 16.85 -21.63 7.55
C ARG A 118 16.51 -20.38 6.74
N PRO A 119 15.33 -19.76 6.92
CA PRO A 119 15.01 -18.49 6.29
C PRO A 119 16.01 -17.41 6.74
N THR A 120 16.72 -16.78 5.81
CA THR A 120 17.71 -15.74 6.10
C THR A 120 17.09 -14.53 6.80
N SER A 121 15.85 -14.20 6.45
CA SER A 121 15.13 -13.05 6.98
C SER A 121 13.72 -13.46 7.42
N PRO A 122 13.57 -14.07 8.62
CA PRO A 122 12.29 -14.61 9.06
C PRO A 122 11.21 -13.55 9.29
N GLY A 123 11.60 -12.27 9.42
CA GLY A 123 10.69 -11.12 9.51
C GLY A 123 10.28 -10.51 8.16
N VAL A 124 10.73 -11.05 7.03
CA VAL A 124 10.27 -10.57 5.71
C VAL A 124 8.96 -11.27 5.36
N LEU A 125 8.01 -10.49 4.84
CA LEU A 125 6.73 -10.97 4.31
C LEU A 125 6.97 -11.88 3.09
N GLN A 126 6.52 -13.13 3.17
CA GLN A 126 6.69 -14.15 2.13
C GLN A 126 5.37 -14.92 1.92
N ARG A 127 5.09 -15.34 0.69
CA ARG A 127 4.00 -16.30 0.42
C ARG A 127 4.52 -17.71 0.64
N CYS A 128 3.97 -18.44 1.60
CA CYS A 128 4.39 -19.81 1.91
C CYS A 128 3.19 -20.73 2.01
N ALA A 129 3.08 -21.68 1.07
CA ALA A 129 1.98 -22.64 1.06
C ALA A 129 1.93 -23.48 2.34
N GLY A 130 3.07 -23.74 2.99
CA GLY A 130 3.18 -24.50 4.24
C GLY A 130 3.12 -23.65 5.50
N TYR A 131 2.67 -22.39 5.43
CA TYR A 131 2.46 -21.57 6.60
C TYR A 131 1.42 -22.22 7.53
N ALA A 132 1.72 -22.25 8.82
CA ALA A 132 0.80 -22.62 9.88
C ALA A 132 0.93 -21.55 10.97
N PRO A 133 -0.17 -20.88 11.38
CA PRO A 133 -0.10 -19.86 12.41
C PRO A 133 0.43 -20.46 13.71
N ASN A 134 1.28 -19.73 14.41
CA ASN A 134 1.72 -20.14 15.74
C ASN A 134 0.57 -19.83 16.74
N ASP A 135 0.09 -20.84 17.46
CA ASP A 135 -1.00 -20.67 18.44
C ASP A 135 -0.58 -19.89 19.70
N SER A 136 0.69 -19.49 19.78
CA SER A 136 1.21 -18.52 20.74
C SER A 136 0.64 -17.13 20.44
N ARG A 137 -0.61 -16.88 20.85
CA ARG A 137 -1.08 -15.52 21.12
C ARG A 137 -0.18 -14.92 22.19
N ASP A 138 0.34 -13.72 21.92
CA ASP A 138 0.89 -12.83 22.95
C ASP A 138 -0.13 -12.62 24.10
#